data_AF-A0A336LHS8-F1
#
_entry.id   AF-A0A336LHS8-F1
#
_cell.length_a   1.000
_cell.length_b   1.000
_cell.length_c   1.000
_cell.angle_alpha   90.00
_cell.angle_beta   90.00
_cell.angle_gamma   90.00
#
_symmetry.space_group_name_H-M   'P 1'
#
loop_
_entity.id
_entity.type
_entity.pdbx_description
1 polymer ?
#
loop_
_entity_poly.entity_id
_entity_poly.type
_entity_poly.pdbx_seq_one_letter_code
_entity_poly.pdbx_strand_id
1 'polypeptide(L)'
;MIKFNFSDDDDFEERVPPFGDLVCNQMRSACSTKLLKRRIPILNWAPKYQPKFLLEDCVAGITVGLTAIPQGIAYAVVAGLEPQYGLYSGFMGCFIYIIFGHCKAITIGPTAIMVLNLLKIICFIALMTQPYITGKSPDFAVLLAFISGVMTLLFGILNLGFLVQFISSSVISGFTTAAAITIASGQIKSLFGLPGKGTEFLKAWENFFKNVSHTRPWDTLLGFVCIGILLTLKRVGQHRGRYGALAKYLSLSRNALVVFIGTFMAYIFSLYEMQPFLLTGNIGKGLPPFKLPPFSTVVNNQTVNFSDMITELGSSVISIPLISILETVTIATIFCEKGSAVDATQEMIAVGLCNIFSSLFSAMPTTGSFTRSAVNHTSGVRSPLSGAFTGALVLLALGLLTSTFYFIPKAVLAAVIISAMFPMMEFKEIYKTFKIKRLDVIPLIVTLITCLLIGLEEGILIGVATNFILLLYSISRPSISMENFTVENSKLLVVTPNQSLIFSSADFFRYKIIKYALEHDEAEYVIINGRFIQNIDITAMKKISGLIDNLKQQGKKVVFWNWENYNALSLVVRYNSDYKELFKFSIGINELFYDLNATKTTDVIIN
;
A
#
# COMPACT_ATOMS: atom_id res chain seq x y z
N MET A 1 26.28 11.79 30.90
CA MET A 1 27.57 12.20 30.31
C MET A 1 28.46 10.97 30.25
N ILE A 2 28.58 10.37 29.07
CA ILE A 2 29.59 9.34 28.84
C ILE A 2 30.91 10.11 28.70
N LYS A 3 31.81 9.97 29.67
CA LYS A 3 33.18 10.50 29.54
C LYS A 3 33.90 9.59 28.55
N PHE A 4 34.03 10.03 27.31
CA PHE A 4 34.80 9.32 26.29
C PHE A 4 36.28 9.29 26.72
N ASN A 5 36.81 8.10 26.97
CA ASN A 5 38.20 7.95 27.35
C ASN A 5 39.01 7.76 26.07
N PHE A 6 39.54 8.86 25.53
CA PHE A 6 40.33 8.86 24.30
C PHE A 6 41.68 8.12 24.43
N SER A 7 41.95 7.39 25.51
CA SER A 7 43.21 6.67 25.72
C SER A 7 43.24 5.26 25.14
N ASP A 8 42.09 4.64 24.90
CA ASP A 8 42.01 3.21 24.55
C ASP A 8 41.62 3.07 23.06
N ASP A 9 42.49 2.50 22.24
CA ASP A 9 42.23 2.31 20.79
C ASP A 9 41.10 1.29 20.52
N ASP A 10 40.85 0.36 21.47
CA ASP A 10 39.75 -0.62 21.45
C ASP A 10 38.36 0.04 21.47
N ASP A 11 38.27 1.28 21.97
CA ASP A 11 37.06 2.09 21.97
C ASP A 11 36.76 2.70 20.60
N PHE A 12 37.47 2.34 19.52
CA PHE A 12 37.12 2.80 18.17
C PHE A 12 36.97 1.68 17.14
N GLU A 13 37.06 0.40 17.51
CA GLU A 13 36.85 -0.71 16.58
C GLU A 13 35.37 -0.90 16.17
N GLU A 14 35.14 -1.32 14.92
CA GLU A 14 33.79 -1.64 14.44
C GLU A 14 33.34 -3.00 14.99
N ARG A 15 32.48 -2.98 16.01
CA ARG A 15 31.87 -4.21 16.55
C ARG A 15 30.74 -4.66 15.63
N VAL A 16 31.04 -5.61 14.74
CA VAL A 16 30.00 -6.30 13.96
C VAL A 16 29.09 -7.05 14.95
N PRO A 17 27.76 -6.88 14.89
CA PRO A 17 26.89 -7.64 15.77
C PRO A 17 27.10 -9.14 15.51
N PRO A 18 27.23 -9.99 16.54
CA PRO A 18 27.46 -11.41 16.37
C PRO A 18 26.29 -12.02 15.61
N PHE A 19 26.51 -12.32 14.32
CA PHE A 19 25.48 -12.84 13.42
C PHE A 19 24.88 -14.15 13.95
N GLY A 20 25.71 -14.97 14.59
CA GLY A 20 25.30 -16.21 15.25
C GLY A 20 24.27 -15.99 16.37
N ASP A 21 24.45 -14.97 17.21
CA ASP A 21 23.54 -14.68 18.31
C ASP A 21 22.24 -14.04 17.82
N LEU A 22 22.29 -13.22 16.78
CA LEU A 22 21.09 -12.67 16.11
C LEU A 22 20.23 -13.79 15.52
N VAL A 23 20.85 -14.75 14.83
CA VAL A 23 20.18 -15.90 14.22
C VAL A 23 19.65 -16.85 15.30
N CYS A 24 20.45 -17.17 16.33
CA CYS A 24 20.01 -18.01 17.45
C CYS A 24 18.83 -17.38 18.20
N ASN A 25 18.87 -16.08 18.47
CA ASN A 25 17.78 -15.37 19.14
C ASN A 25 16.51 -15.31 18.27
N GLN A 26 16.65 -15.14 16.95
CA GLN A 26 15.52 -15.23 16.02
C GLN A 26 14.92 -16.63 15.95
N MET A 27 15.74 -17.69 15.88
CA MET A 27 15.26 -19.09 15.89
C MET A 27 14.56 -19.44 17.21
N ARG A 28 15.09 -18.98 18.35
CA ARG A 28 14.44 -19.17 19.66
C ARG A 28 13.10 -18.44 19.75
N SER A 29 12.98 -17.29 19.07
CA SER A 29 11.71 -16.55 18.95
C SER A 29 10.73 -17.18 17.95
N ALA A 30 11.20 -18.03 17.03
CA ALA A 30 10.39 -18.67 15.99
C ALA A 30 9.32 -19.62 16.55
N CYS A 31 9.61 -20.28 17.68
CA CYS A 31 8.68 -21.18 18.36
C CYS A 31 7.90 -20.51 19.50
N SER A 32 7.91 -19.17 19.59
CA SER A 32 7.19 -18.45 20.64
C SER A 32 5.68 -18.39 20.36
N THR A 33 4.88 -18.54 21.42
CA THR A 33 3.41 -18.35 21.36
C THR A 33 3.01 -16.96 20.82
N LYS A 34 3.86 -15.95 21.01
CA LYS A 34 3.67 -14.60 20.43
C LYS A 34 3.80 -14.60 18.91
N LEU A 35 4.77 -15.34 18.36
CA LEU A 35 4.95 -15.41 16.91
C LEU A 35 3.83 -16.22 16.26
N LEU A 36 3.41 -17.33 16.88
CA LEU A 36 2.28 -18.12 16.41
C LEU A 36 0.99 -17.28 16.36
N LYS A 37 0.70 -16.51 17.42
CA LYS A 37 -0.43 -15.56 17.47
C LYS A 37 -0.30 -14.45 16.43
N ARG A 38 0.90 -14.02 16.07
CA ARG A 38 1.14 -13.00 15.04
C ARG A 38 0.95 -13.55 13.63
N ARG A 39 1.39 -14.80 13.38
CA ARG A 39 1.32 -15.46 12.06
C ARG A 39 -0.02 -16.13 11.76
N ILE A 40 -0.79 -16.45 12.79
CA ILE A 40 -2.13 -17.04 12.68
C ILE A 40 -3.12 -16.16 13.46
N PRO A 41 -3.55 -15.00 12.90
CA PRO A 41 -4.37 -14.02 13.60
C PRO A 41 -5.71 -14.56 14.13
N ILE A 42 -6.24 -15.66 13.58
CA ILE A 42 -7.44 -16.32 14.13
C ILE A 42 -7.31 -16.69 15.61
N LEU A 43 -6.10 -17.01 16.07
CA LEU A 43 -5.85 -17.30 17.49
C LEU A 43 -6.01 -16.08 18.40
N ASN A 44 -5.99 -14.86 17.85
CA ASN A 44 -6.19 -13.62 18.61
C ASN A 44 -7.63 -13.14 18.59
N TRP A 45 -8.30 -13.19 17.44
CA TRP A 45 -9.65 -12.64 17.30
C TRP A 45 -10.75 -13.65 17.65
N ALA A 46 -10.58 -14.95 17.35
CA ALA A 46 -11.62 -15.95 17.61
C ALA A 46 -11.95 -16.10 19.11
N PRO A 47 -10.98 -16.12 20.05
CA PRO A 47 -11.29 -16.19 21.48
C PRO A 47 -11.99 -14.93 22.03
N LYS A 48 -11.82 -13.79 21.35
CA LYS A 48 -12.45 -12.50 21.73
C LYS A 48 -13.80 -12.29 21.03
N TYR A 49 -14.24 -13.26 20.23
CA TYR A 49 -15.44 -13.12 19.41
C TYR A 49 -16.70 -13.16 20.28
N GLN A 50 -17.59 -12.18 20.08
CA GLN A 50 -18.86 -12.11 20.78
C GLN A 50 -19.98 -12.60 19.85
N PRO A 51 -20.94 -13.42 20.33
CA PRO A 51 -22.06 -13.90 19.50
C PRO A 51 -22.90 -12.78 18.87
N LYS A 52 -22.93 -11.59 19.50
CA LYS A 52 -23.61 -10.40 18.96
C LYS A 52 -23.04 -9.92 17.62
N PHE A 53 -21.76 -10.22 17.34
CA PHE A 53 -21.10 -9.87 16.09
C PHE A 53 -21.49 -10.77 14.93
N LEU A 54 -22.05 -11.96 15.19
CA LEU A 54 -22.42 -12.93 14.16
C LEU A 54 -23.41 -12.35 13.15
N LEU A 55 -24.40 -11.60 13.63
CA LEU A 55 -25.39 -10.97 12.76
C LEU A 55 -24.78 -9.83 11.94
N GLU A 56 -23.88 -9.04 12.53
CA GLU A 56 -23.19 -7.95 11.82
C GLU A 56 -22.26 -8.50 10.72
N ASP A 57 -21.50 -9.56 11.03
CA ASP A 57 -20.60 -10.23 10.06
C ASP A 57 -21.38 -10.98 8.98
N CYS A 58 -22.51 -11.60 9.32
CA CYS A 58 -23.40 -12.27 8.35
C CYS A 58 -24.00 -11.27 7.35
N VAL A 59 -24.55 -10.16 7.84
CA VAL A 59 -25.09 -9.10 6.99
C VAL A 59 -24.01 -8.50 6.09
N ALA A 60 -22.82 -8.23 6.64
CA ALA A 60 -21.70 -7.71 5.87
C ALA A 60 -21.26 -8.70 4.79
N GLY A 61 -21.08 -9.99 5.13
CA GLY A 61 -20.64 -11.02 4.19
C GLY A 61 -21.66 -11.32 3.09
N ILE A 62 -22.95 -11.39 3.41
CA ILE A 62 -24.02 -11.53 2.39
C ILE A 62 -24.00 -10.33 1.44
N THR A 63 -23.90 -9.11 1.98
CA THR A 63 -23.82 -7.90 1.17
C THR A 63 -22.64 -7.97 0.20
N VAL A 64 -21.46 -8.32 0.71
CA VAL A 64 -20.25 -8.40 -0.12
C VAL A 64 -20.41 -9.50 -1.16
N GLY A 65 -20.91 -10.68 -0.80
CA GLY A 65 -21.15 -11.77 -1.75
C GLY A 65 -22.11 -11.40 -2.88
N LEU A 66 -23.20 -10.68 -2.58
CA LEU A 66 -24.15 -10.15 -3.57
C LEU A 66 -23.47 -9.19 -4.57
N THR A 67 -22.48 -8.42 -4.14
CA THR A 67 -21.68 -7.56 -5.03
C THR A 67 -20.56 -8.32 -5.73
N ALA A 68 -19.98 -9.34 -5.09
CA ALA A 68 -18.83 -10.08 -5.57
C ALA A 68 -19.17 -11.00 -6.75
N ILE A 69 -20.36 -11.61 -6.76
CA ILE A 69 -20.82 -12.51 -7.83
C ILE A 69 -20.84 -11.82 -9.21
N PRO A 70 -21.62 -10.73 -9.42
CA PRO A 70 -21.68 -10.06 -10.72
C PRO A 70 -20.33 -9.43 -11.12
N GLN A 71 -19.56 -8.92 -10.15
CA GLN A 71 -18.21 -8.39 -10.41
C GLN A 71 -17.25 -9.48 -10.87
N GLY A 72 -17.24 -10.63 -10.19
CA GLY A 72 -16.38 -11.77 -10.55
C GLY A 72 -16.63 -12.22 -11.98
N ILE A 73 -17.91 -12.37 -12.37
CA ILE A 73 -18.31 -12.71 -13.73
C ILE A 73 -17.80 -11.68 -14.74
N ALA A 74 -18.03 -10.39 -14.48
CA ALA A 74 -17.57 -9.32 -15.36
C ALA A 74 -16.06 -9.33 -15.52
N TYR A 75 -15.31 -9.60 -14.44
CA TYR A 75 -13.87 -9.67 -14.46
C TYR A 75 -13.34 -10.89 -15.21
N ALA A 76 -13.96 -12.07 -15.08
CA ALA A 76 -13.57 -13.22 -15.88
C ALA A 76 -13.72 -12.94 -17.39
N VAL A 77 -14.84 -12.34 -17.78
CA VAL A 77 -15.09 -11.95 -19.18
C VAL A 77 -14.08 -10.91 -19.67
N VAL A 78 -13.67 -9.95 -18.81
CA VAL A 78 -12.61 -8.99 -19.14
C VAL A 78 -11.26 -9.69 -19.27
N ALA A 79 -10.96 -10.71 -18.45
CA ALA A 79 -9.74 -11.52 -18.58
C ALA A 79 -9.72 -12.41 -19.84
N GLY A 80 -10.81 -12.48 -20.60
CA GLY A 80 -10.95 -13.41 -21.72
C GLY A 80 -11.21 -14.85 -21.27
N LEU A 81 -11.61 -15.06 -20.01
CA LEU A 81 -11.97 -16.35 -19.44
C LEU A 81 -13.49 -16.53 -19.39
N GLU A 82 -13.93 -17.78 -19.21
CA GLU A 82 -15.34 -18.07 -18.99
C GLU A 82 -15.83 -17.46 -17.65
N PRO A 83 -17.08 -16.97 -17.58
CA PRO A 83 -17.68 -16.36 -16.39
C PRO A 83 -17.45 -17.10 -15.06
N GLN A 84 -17.43 -18.43 -15.10
CA GLN A 84 -17.29 -19.29 -13.92
C GLN A 84 -15.93 -19.11 -13.21
N TYR A 85 -14.84 -18.84 -13.94
CA TYR A 85 -13.52 -18.60 -13.35
C TYR A 85 -13.51 -17.38 -12.43
N GLY A 86 -14.38 -16.41 -12.68
CA GLY A 86 -14.59 -15.25 -11.83
C GLY A 86 -15.17 -15.59 -10.46
N LEU A 87 -16.04 -16.59 -10.42
CA LEU A 87 -16.68 -17.08 -9.20
C LEU A 87 -15.79 -18.10 -8.48
N TYR A 88 -15.06 -18.94 -9.22
CA TYR A 88 -14.04 -19.84 -8.64
C TYR A 88 -12.99 -19.08 -7.86
N SER A 89 -12.65 -17.88 -8.33
CA SER A 89 -11.70 -16.99 -7.66
C SER A 89 -12.32 -16.19 -6.51
N GLY A 90 -13.63 -16.32 -6.28
CA GLY A 90 -14.38 -15.48 -5.35
C GLY A 90 -14.61 -16.05 -3.96
N PHE A 91 -14.27 -17.32 -3.69
CA PHE A 91 -14.64 -17.99 -2.42
C PHE A 91 -13.45 -18.48 -1.60
N MET A 92 -12.48 -19.19 -2.20
CA MET A 92 -11.45 -19.89 -1.42
C MET A 92 -10.54 -18.90 -0.67
N GLY A 93 -10.12 -17.82 -1.32
CA GLY A 93 -9.39 -16.74 -0.68
C GLY A 93 -10.12 -16.15 0.52
N CYS A 94 -11.46 -16.08 0.51
CA CYS A 94 -12.22 -15.62 1.67
C CYS A 94 -12.09 -16.55 2.87
N PHE A 95 -12.06 -17.88 2.66
CA PHE A 95 -11.90 -18.84 3.77
C PHE A 95 -10.49 -18.83 4.37
N ILE A 96 -9.46 -18.77 3.51
CA ILE A 96 -8.07 -18.74 3.97
C ILE A 96 -7.75 -17.42 4.69
N TYR A 97 -8.31 -16.31 4.21
CA TYR A 97 -8.11 -15.00 4.82
C TYR A 97 -8.68 -14.91 6.25
N ILE A 98 -9.70 -15.69 6.61
CA ILE A 98 -10.22 -15.77 8.01
C ILE A 98 -9.12 -16.22 8.98
N ILE A 99 -8.27 -17.15 8.53
CA ILE A 99 -7.25 -17.80 9.34
C ILE A 99 -6.01 -16.90 9.46
N PHE A 100 -5.56 -16.36 8.33
CA PHE A 100 -4.26 -15.68 8.20
C PHE A 100 -4.34 -14.15 8.10
N GLY A 101 -5.50 -13.59 7.75
CA GLY A 101 -5.70 -12.16 7.56
C GLY A 101 -5.67 -11.38 8.86
N HIS A 102 -5.04 -10.21 8.85
CA HIS A 102 -4.96 -9.31 10.01
C HIS A 102 -6.07 -8.26 9.99
N CYS A 103 -6.43 -7.74 8.81
CA CYS A 103 -7.50 -6.76 8.67
C CYS A 103 -8.89 -7.38 8.52
N LYS A 104 -9.82 -7.11 9.46
CA LYS A 104 -11.21 -7.63 9.41
C LYS A 104 -12.04 -7.21 8.20
N ALA A 105 -11.74 -6.07 7.59
CA ALA A 105 -12.57 -5.49 6.54
C ALA A 105 -12.16 -5.95 5.14
N ILE A 106 -10.95 -6.50 4.98
CA ILE A 106 -10.46 -6.95 3.68
C ILE A 106 -11.27 -8.15 3.20
N THR A 107 -11.60 -8.13 1.90
CA THR A 107 -12.16 -9.28 1.20
C THR A 107 -11.29 -9.62 0.01
N ILE A 108 -10.86 -10.89 -0.06
CA ILE A 108 -10.03 -11.41 -1.15
C ILE A 108 -10.90 -11.86 -2.33
N GLY A 109 -10.46 -11.55 -3.54
CA GLY A 109 -11.02 -12.12 -4.76
C GLY A 109 -10.48 -11.42 -6.02
N PRO A 110 -11.08 -11.65 -7.19
CA PRO A 110 -10.60 -11.03 -8.42
C PRO A 110 -10.88 -9.52 -8.42
N THR A 111 -9.90 -8.74 -8.88
CA THR A 111 -9.99 -7.28 -9.02
C THR A 111 -9.82 -6.87 -10.48
N ALA A 112 -10.35 -5.69 -10.83
CA ALA A 112 -10.21 -5.14 -12.18
C ALA A 112 -8.75 -4.99 -12.61
N ILE A 113 -7.90 -4.54 -11.67
CA ILE A 113 -6.45 -4.36 -11.80
C ILE A 113 -5.79 -5.69 -12.20
N MET A 114 -6.02 -6.72 -11.40
CA MET A 114 -5.42 -8.03 -11.62
C MET A 114 -5.84 -8.65 -12.96
N VAL A 115 -7.12 -8.51 -13.29
CA VAL A 115 -7.72 -9.04 -14.52
C VAL A 115 -7.26 -8.32 -15.78
N LEU A 116 -7.07 -7.00 -15.72
CA LEU A 116 -6.57 -6.23 -16.87
C LEU A 116 -5.11 -6.60 -17.17
N ASN A 117 -4.28 -6.78 -16.14
CA ASN A 117 -2.92 -7.26 -16.34
C ASN A 117 -2.91 -8.69 -16.87
N LEU A 118 -3.73 -9.59 -16.30
CA LEU A 118 -3.91 -10.93 -16.83
C LEU A 118 -4.31 -10.92 -18.32
N LEU A 119 -5.26 -10.06 -18.71
CA LEU A 119 -5.64 -9.91 -20.12
C LEU A 119 -4.47 -9.43 -21.00
N LYS A 120 -3.73 -8.40 -20.56
CA LYS A 120 -2.54 -7.90 -21.30
C LYS A 120 -1.54 -9.03 -21.54
N ILE A 121 -1.33 -9.87 -20.53
CA ILE A 121 -0.43 -11.03 -20.60
C ILE A 121 -0.97 -12.06 -21.59
N ILE A 122 -2.22 -12.48 -21.44
CA ILE A 122 -2.86 -13.45 -22.35
C ILE A 122 -2.78 -12.94 -23.80
N CYS A 123 -3.02 -11.64 -24.03
CA CYS A 123 -2.93 -11.00 -25.34
C CYS A 123 -1.49 -10.94 -25.87
N PHE A 124 -0.52 -10.57 -25.02
CA PHE A 124 0.90 -10.54 -25.38
C PHE A 124 1.41 -11.93 -25.78
N ILE A 125 1.07 -12.96 -25.01
CA ILE A 125 1.40 -14.34 -25.36
C ILE A 125 0.68 -14.71 -26.68
N ALA A 126 -0.58 -14.31 -26.88
CA ALA A 126 -1.29 -14.57 -28.14
C ALA A 126 -0.68 -13.86 -29.38
N LEU A 127 0.06 -12.77 -29.19
CA LEU A 127 0.80 -12.09 -30.25
C LEU A 127 2.17 -12.71 -30.54
N MET A 128 2.84 -13.25 -29.51
CA MET A 128 4.18 -13.85 -29.62
C MET A 128 4.14 -15.32 -30.11
N THR A 129 3.09 -16.08 -29.79
CA THR A 129 2.82 -17.39 -30.40
C THR A 129 1.82 -17.20 -31.54
N GLN A 130 2.27 -17.35 -32.80
CA GLN A 130 1.51 -17.31 -34.09
C GLN A 130 -0.02 -17.02 -34.03
N PRO A 131 -0.56 -16.12 -34.89
CA PRO A 131 -1.90 -15.53 -34.80
C PRO A 131 -3.12 -16.48 -34.95
N TYR A 132 -2.94 -17.80 -34.99
CA TYR A 132 -4.02 -18.78 -35.17
C TYR A 132 -4.66 -19.28 -33.85
N ILE A 133 -4.32 -18.69 -32.70
CA ILE A 133 -4.76 -19.21 -31.39
C ILE A 133 -5.89 -18.35 -30.82
N THR A 134 -7.09 -18.56 -31.34
CA THR A 134 -8.32 -18.09 -30.70
C THR A 134 -8.72 -19.09 -29.61
N GLY A 135 -8.44 -18.77 -28.35
CA GLY A 135 -8.87 -19.56 -27.18
C GLY A 135 -7.74 -20.31 -26.46
N LYS A 136 -6.86 -19.58 -25.77
CA LYS A 136 -5.84 -20.19 -24.89
C LYS A 136 -6.49 -20.78 -23.63
N SER A 137 -5.86 -21.83 -23.12
CA SER A 137 -6.34 -22.60 -21.97
C SER A 137 -6.38 -21.73 -20.70
N PRO A 138 -7.43 -21.85 -19.86
CA PRO A 138 -7.52 -21.17 -18.57
C PRO A 138 -6.38 -21.55 -17.61
N ASP A 139 -5.64 -22.61 -17.94
CA ASP A 139 -4.51 -23.16 -17.21
C ASP A 139 -3.42 -22.12 -16.92
N PHE A 140 -3.11 -21.21 -17.85
CA PHE A 140 -2.12 -20.14 -17.62
C PHE A 140 -2.54 -19.20 -16.49
N ALA A 141 -3.82 -18.87 -16.39
CA ALA A 141 -4.34 -18.01 -15.32
C ALA A 141 -4.27 -18.71 -13.96
N VAL A 142 -4.58 -20.01 -13.92
CA VAL A 142 -4.50 -20.82 -12.69
C VAL A 142 -3.05 -21.00 -12.24
N LEU A 143 -2.14 -21.27 -13.17
CA LEU A 143 -0.71 -21.38 -12.87
C LEU A 143 -0.15 -20.04 -12.37
N LEU A 144 -0.51 -18.92 -13.01
CA LEU A 144 -0.09 -17.60 -12.58
C LEU A 144 -0.62 -17.26 -11.19
N ALA A 145 -1.83 -17.70 -10.83
CA ALA A 145 -2.37 -17.55 -9.48
C ALA A 145 -1.50 -18.30 -8.45
N PHE A 146 -1.14 -19.54 -8.75
CA PHE A 146 -0.25 -20.34 -7.90
C PHE A 146 1.13 -19.67 -7.73
N ILE A 147 1.79 -19.32 -8.84
CA ILE A 147 3.13 -18.71 -8.83
C ILE A 147 3.09 -17.35 -8.11
N SER A 148 2.09 -16.52 -8.38
CA SER A 148 1.88 -15.25 -7.66
C SER A 148 1.73 -15.49 -6.17
N GLY A 149 0.98 -16.52 -5.76
CA GLY A 149 0.84 -16.90 -4.37
C GLY A 149 2.17 -17.31 -3.72
N VAL A 150 2.97 -18.14 -4.39
CA VAL A 150 4.30 -18.56 -3.93
C VAL A 150 5.25 -17.37 -3.79
N MET A 151 5.33 -16.51 -4.81
CA MET A 151 6.20 -15.33 -4.78
C MET A 151 5.78 -14.33 -3.69
N THR A 152 4.48 -14.08 -3.55
CA THR A 152 3.94 -13.20 -2.50
C THR A 152 4.24 -13.76 -1.11
N LEU A 153 4.09 -15.08 -0.93
CA LEU A 153 4.44 -15.75 0.32
C LEU A 153 5.93 -15.63 0.61
N LEU A 154 6.80 -15.82 -0.40
CA LEU A 154 8.25 -15.66 -0.27
C LEU A 154 8.61 -14.23 0.17
N PHE A 155 8.02 -13.20 -0.44
CA PHE A 155 8.21 -11.82 -0.05
C PHE A 155 7.76 -11.53 1.39
N GLY A 156 6.67 -12.17 1.83
CA GLY A 156 6.23 -12.15 3.22
C GLY A 156 7.21 -12.86 4.19
N ILE A 157 7.77 -14.01 3.80
CA ILE A 157 8.76 -14.72 4.61
C ILE A 157 10.06 -13.90 4.74
N LEU A 158 10.48 -13.25 3.66
CA LEU A 158 11.64 -12.34 3.63
C LEU A 158 11.38 -11.02 4.37
N ASN A 159 10.20 -10.83 4.96
CA ASN A 159 9.82 -9.66 5.73
C ASN A 159 9.91 -8.34 4.93
N LEU A 160 9.59 -8.38 3.65
CA LEU A 160 9.61 -7.20 2.76
C LEU A 160 8.47 -6.19 3.04
N GLY A 161 7.64 -6.43 4.06
CA GLY A 161 6.60 -5.51 4.50
C GLY A 161 7.11 -4.11 4.91
N PHE A 162 8.41 -3.98 5.21
CA PHE A 162 9.01 -2.67 5.49
C PHE A 162 8.93 -1.72 4.28
N LEU A 163 8.92 -2.24 3.05
CA LEU A 163 8.85 -1.41 1.84
C LEU A 163 7.55 -0.60 1.76
N VAL A 164 6.47 -1.11 2.36
CA VAL A 164 5.17 -0.43 2.39
C VAL A 164 5.21 0.79 3.32
N GLN A 165 6.11 0.83 4.31
CA GLN A 165 6.24 1.98 5.21
C GLN A 165 6.72 3.25 4.49
N PHE A 166 7.25 3.13 3.27
CA PHE A 166 7.64 4.28 2.44
C PHE A 166 6.46 4.93 1.70
N ILE A 167 5.26 4.34 1.76
CA ILE A 167 4.04 4.93 1.19
C ILE A 167 3.49 5.95 2.20
N SER A 168 3.60 7.24 1.89
CA SER A 168 3.12 8.29 2.77
C SER A 168 1.59 8.36 2.83
N SER A 169 1.07 8.91 3.94
CA SER A 169 -0.38 9.13 4.10
C SER A 169 -0.96 10.01 3.00
N SER A 170 -0.17 10.94 2.45
CA SER A 170 -0.57 11.79 1.31
C SER A 170 -0.82 10.98 0.04
N VAL A 171 0.04 10.01 -0.26
CA VAL A 171 -0.11 9.11 -1.43
C VAL A 171 -1.32 8.21 -1.23
N ILE A 172 -1.50 7.63 -0.04
CA ILE A 172 -2.66 6.77 0.26
C ILE A 172 -3.97 7.56 0.09
N SER A 173 -4.06 8.79 0.62
CA SER A 173 -5.26 9.62 0.51
C SER A 173 -5.55 10.08 -0.94
N GLY A 174 -4.50 10.36 -1.72
CA GLY A 174 -4.63 10.64 -3.15
C GLY A 174 -5.14 9.44 -3.95
N PHE A 175 -4.56 8.26 -3.68
CA PHE A 175 -4.96 6.98 -4.28
C PHE A 175 -6.39 6.58 -3.92
N THR A 176 -6.78 6.66 -2.64
CA THR A 176 -8.14 6.30 -2.18
C THR A 176 -9.20 7.16 -2.86
N THR A 177 -8.95 8.47 -2.95
CA THR A 177 -9.87 9.42 -3.57
C THR A 177 -9.99 9.15 -5.08
N ALA A 178 -8.87 8.92 -5.77
CA ALA A 178 -8.88 8.58 -7.19
C ALA A 178 -9.53 7.22 -7.47
N ALA A 179 -9.28 6.21 -6.64
CA ALA A 179 -9.92 4.90 -6.72
C ALA A 179 -11.44 5.03 -6.53
N ALA A 180 -11.90 5.75 -5.52
CA ALA A 180 -13.32 5.98 -5.27
C ALA A 180 -14.02 6.68 -6.46
N ILE A 181 -13.40 7.73 -7.02
CA ILE A 181 -13.93 8.45 -8.19
C ILE A 181 -13.96 7.56 -9.43
N THR A 182 -12.90 6.80 -9.69
CA THR A 182 -12.80 5.90 -10.83
C THR A 182 -13.85 4.78 -10.74
N ILE A 183 -13.97 4.14 -9.58
CA ILE A 183 -14.94 3.07 -9.35
C ILE A 183 -16.36 3.60 -9.51
N ALA A 184 -16.68 4.77 -8.92
CA ALA A 184 -18.00 5.39 -9.06
C ALA A 184 -18.31 5.76 -10.53
N SER A 185 -17.32 6.30 -11.25
CA SER A 185 -17.46 6.63 -12.67
C SER A 185 -17.70 5.39 -13.53
N GLY A 186 -16.99 4.29 -13.24
CA GLY A 186 -17.19 2.99 -13.91
C GLY A 186 -18.59 2.38 -13.75
N GLN A 187 -19.36 2.82 -12.74
CA GLN A 187 -20.75 2.38 -12.54
C GLN A 187 -21.79 3.21 -13.29
N ILE A 188 -21.43 4.37 -13.84
CA ILE A 188 -22.37 5.28 -14.51
C ILE A 188 -23.12 4.55 -15.63
N LYS A 189 -22.43 3.74 -16.45
CA LYS A 189 -23.10 2.98 -17.52
C LYS A 189 -24.20 2.05 -16.98
N SER A 190 -23.95 1.38 -15.85
CA SER A 190 -24.90 0.44 -15.25
C SER A 190 -26.03 1.16 -14.54
N LEU A 191 -25.77 2.36 -14.03
CA LEU A 191 -26.79 3.23 -13.45
C LEU A 191 -27.80 3.70 -14.52
N PHE A 192 -27.31 4.09 -15.71
CA PHE A 192 -28.15 4.58 -16.82
C PHE A 192 -28.61 3.48 -17.80
N GLY A 193 -28.21 2.22 -17.57
CA GLY A 193 -28.55 1.08 -18.44
C GLY A 193 -27.90 1.14 -19.83
N LEU A 194 -26.75 1.81 -19.96
CA LEU A 194 -26.07 2.05 -21.24
C LEU A 194 -25.23 0.83 -21.69
N PRO A 195 -25.15 0.56 -23.01
CA PRO A 195 -24.22 -0.41 -23.57
C PRO A 195 -22.76 0.10 -23.48
N GLY A 196 -21.80 -0.81 -23.63
CA GLY A 196 -20.39 -0.48 -23.78
C GLY A 196 -19.43 -1.07 -22.74
N LYS A 197 -18.14 -1.03 -23.10
CA LYS A 197 -17.00 -1.51 -22.31
C LYS A 197 -16.15 -0.33 -21.84
N GLY A 198 -15.35 -0.53 -20.79
CA GLY A 198 -14.56 0.52 -20.16
C GLY A 198 -15.10 0.85 -18.77
N THR A 199 -14.28 0.61 -17.76
CA THR A 199 -14.57 0.91 -16.34
C THR A 199 -13.58 1.93 -15.76
N GLU A 200 -12.50 2.23 -16.49
CA GLU A 200 -11.56 3.30 -16.19
C GLU A 200 -12.25 4.66 -16.30
N PHE A 201 -11.74 5.66 -15.56
CA PHE A 201 -12.36 6.97 -15.43
C PHE A 201 -12.66 7.63 -16.78
N LEU A 202 -11.64 7.83 -17.62
CA LEU A 202 -11.79 8.47 -18.94
C LEU A 202 -12.72 7.67 -19.87
N LYS A 203 -12.50 6.35 -19.96
CA LYS A 203 -13.30 5.47 -20.83
C LYS A 203 -14.76 5.40 -20.39
N ALA A 204 -15.04 5.46 -19.09
CA ALA A 204 -16.41 5.44 -18.56
C ALA A 204 -17.18 6.69 -18.96
N TRP A 205 -16.56 7.87 -18.87
CA TRP A 205 -17.16 9.13 -19.29
C TRP A 205 -17.26 9.24 -20.81
N GLU A 206 -16.25 8.81 -21.55
CA GLU A 206 -16.31 8.72 -23.01
C GLU A 206 -17.48 7.82 -23.46
N ASN A 207 -17.64 6.65 -22.84
CA ASN A 207 -18.75 5.75 -23.12
C ASN A 207 -20.12 6.36 -22.75
N PHE A 208 -20.18 7.12 -21.66
CA PHE A 208 -21.40 7.83 -21.26
C PHE A 208 -21.81 8.87 -22.30
N PHE A 209 -20.90 9.78 -22.67
CA PHE A 209 -21.22 10.84 -23.62
C PHE A 209 -21.53 10.32 -25.03
N LYS A 210 -20.88 9.24 -25.47
CA LYS A 210 -21.19 8.60 -26.76
C LYS A 210 -22.57 7.94 -26.79
N ASN A 211 -23.04 7.38 -25.66
CA ASN A 211 -24.26 6.58 -25.61
C ASN A 211 -25.40 7.24 -24.84
N VAL A 212 -25.29 8.51 -24.43
CA VAL A 212 -26.27 9.17 -23.56
C VAL A 212 -27.71 9.14 -24.14
N SER A 213 -27.85 9.14 -25.46
CA SER A 213 -29.13 9.00 -26.16
C SER A 213 -29.79 7.63 -25.99
N HIS A 214 -29.03 6.58 -25.68
CA HIS A 214 -29.52 5.20 -25.49
C HIS A 214 -29.85 4.88 -24.01
N THR A 215 -30.10 5.91 -23.20
CA THR A 215 -30.40 5.75 -21.77
C THR A 215 -31.71 4.98 -21.57
N ARG A 216 -31.68 3.98 -20.67
CA ARG A 216 -32.88 3.25 -20.26
C ARG A 216 -33.50 3.95 -19.04
N PRO A 217 -34.70 4.55 -19.15
CA PRO A 217 -35.26 5.38 -18.09
C PRO A 217 -35.61 4.57 -16.83
N TRP A 218 -36.06 3.32 -16.99
CA TRP A 218 -36.41 2.45 -15.86
C TRP A 218 -35.19 2.01 -15.04
N ASP A 219 -34.08 1.65 -15.70
CA ASP A 219 -32.81 1.37 -15.02
C ASP A 219 -32.31 2.61 -14.26
N THR A 220 -32.37 3.77 -14.91
CA THR A 220 -31.96 5.06 -14.32
C THR A 220 -32.78 5.42 -13.08
N LEU A 221 -34.11 5.33 -13.18
CA LEU A 221 -35.03 5.58 -12.08
C LEU A 221 -34.76 4.63 -10.91
N LEU A 222 -34.66 3.33 -11.18
CA LEU A 222 -34.36 2.32 -10.17
C LEU A 222 -33.04 2.62 -9.46
N GLY A 223 -31.99 2.96 -10.21
CA GLY A 223 -30.68 3.31 -9.67
C GLY A 223 -30.71 4.50 -8.72
N PHE A 224 -31.29 5.63 -9.14
CA PHE A 224 -31.39 6.83 -8.30
C PHE A 224 -32.29 6.64 -7.07
N VAL A 225 -33.41 5.92 -7.22
CA VAL A 225 -34.27 5.56 -6.08
C VAL A 225 -33.50 4.70 -5.09
N CYS A 226 -32.74 3.70 -5.56
CA CYS A 226 -31.88 2.89 -4.69
C CYS A 226 -30.83 3.74 -3.96
N ILE A 227 -30.17 4.68 -4.63
CA ILE A 227 -29.22 5.61 -3.97
C ILE A 227 -29.94 6.41 -2.88
N GLY A 228 -31.12 6.97 -3.17
CA GLY A 228 -31.93 7.70 -2.20
C GLY A 228 -32.30 6.85 -0.97
N ILE A 229 -32.74 5.61 -1.19
CA ILE A 229 -33.06 4.64 -0.12
C ILE A 229 -31.81 4.31 0.70
N LEU A 230 -30.66 4.05 0.06
CA LEU A 230 -29.42 3.74 0.76
C LEU A 230 -28.94 4.90 1.63
N LEU A 231 -29.01 6.14 1.13
CA LEU A 231 -28.62 7.34 1.88
C LEU A 231 -29.58 7.64 3.03
N THR A 232 -30.89 7.50 2.82
CA THR A 232 -31.89 7.70 3.87
C THR A 232 -31.78 6.65 4.97
N LEU A 233 -31.67 5.36 4.64
CA LEU A 233 -31.45 4.29 5.61
C LEU A 233 -30.14 4.45 6.39
N LYS A 234 -29.08 4.98 5.75
CA LYS A 234 -27.84 5.34 6.43
C LYS A 234 -28.06 6.42 7.49
N ARG A 235 -28.83 7.46 7.16
CA ARG A 235 -29.13 8.58 8.08
C ARG A 235 -30.04 8.15 9.23
N VAL A 236 -31.05 7.33 8.96
CA VAL A 236 -31.97 6.78 9.97
C VAL A 236 -31.20 5.94 11.00
N GLY A 237 -30.22 5.14 10.57
CA GLY A 237 -29.37 4.35 11.46
C GLY A 237 -28.51 5.17 12.44
N GLN A 238 -28.32 6.47 12.19
CA GLN A 238 -27.59 7.36 13.09
C GLN A 238 -28.47 7.96 14.19
N HIS A 239 -29.80 7.89 14.06
CA HIS A 239 -30.73 8.37 15.08
C HIS A 239 -30.87 7.37 16.23
N ARG A 240 -30.42 7.76 17.43
CA ARG A 240 -30.56 6.98 18.68
C ARG A 240 -31.93 7.19 19.35
N GLY A 241 -33.01 7.01 18.60
CA GLY A 241 -34.37 7.08 19.13
C GLY A 241 -34.83 5.79 19.84
N ARG A 242 -36.12 5.73 20.22
CA ARG A 242 -36.76 4.58 20.89
C ARG A 242 -36.72 3.28 20.08
N TYR A 243 -36.60 3.38 18.75
CA TYR A 243 -36.38 2.26 17.82
C TYR A 243 -34.92 2.11 17.36
N GLY A 244 -33.95 2.65 18.11
CA GLY A 244 -32.54 2.74 17.69
C GLY A 244 -31.87 1.41 17.36
N ALA A 245 -32.27 0.31 18.01
CA ALA A 245 -31.75 -1.03 17.71
C ALA A 245 -32.23 -1.52 16.33
N LEU A 246 -33.53 -1.42 16.04
CA LEU A 246 -34.10 -1.77 14.73
C LEU A 246 -33.55 -0.87 13.63
N ALA A 247 -33.48 0.44 13.86
CA ALA A 247 -32.90 1.39 12.91
C ALA A 247 -31.43 1.08 12.61
N LYS A 248 -30.65 0.68 13.61
CA LYS A 248 -29.26 0.23 13.44
C LYS A 248 -29.21 -0.99 12.52
N TYR A 249 -29.94 -2.06 12.81
CA TYR A 249 -29.91 -3.28 11.99
C TYR A 249 -30.39 -3.05 10.56
N LEU A 250 -31.46 -2.26 10.37
CA LEU A 250 -31.95 -1.89 9.05
C LEU A 250 -30.89 -1.11 8.25
N SER A 251 -30.15 -0.23 8.93
CA SER A 251 -29.06 0.54 8.32
C SER A 251 -27.85 -0.33 7.95
N LEU A 252 -27.48 -1.32 8.77
CA LEU A 252 -26.41 -2.28 8.45
C LEU A 252 -26.79 -3.15 7.23
N SER A 253 -28.04 -3.61 7.17
CA SER A 253 -28.55 -4.47 6.09
C SER A 253 -28.98 -3.73 4.82
N ARG A 254 -28.88 -2.39 4.77
CA ARG A 254 -29.41 -1.56 3.66
C ARG A 254 -28.97 -2.03 2.28
N ASN A 255 -27.70 -2.43 2.15
CA ASN A 255 -27.12 -2.83 0.88
C ASN A 255 -27.71 -4.18 0.40
N ALA A 256 -27.78 -5.18 1.28
CA ALA A 256 -28.39 -6.47 0.97
C ALA A 256 -29.90 -6.33 0.68
N LEU A 257 -30.63 -5.56 1.51
CA LEU A 257 -32.07 -5.34 1.34
C LEU A 257 -32.42 -4.74 -0.02
N VAL A 258 -31.69 -3.72 -0.45
CA VAL A 258 -31.92 -3.06 -1.74
C VAL A 258 -31.68 -4.02 -2.91
N VAL A 259 -30.66 -4.88 -2.84
CA VAL A 259 -30.42 -5.94 -3.84
C VAL A 259 -31.54 -6.98 -3.85
N PHE A 260 -31.98 -7.46 -2.69
CA PHE A 260 -33.08 -8.43 -2.61
C PHE A 260 -34.38 -7.88 -3.16
N ILE A 261 -34.76 -6.66 -2.78
CA ILE A 261 -35.97 -5.98 -3.27
C ILE A 261 -35.90 -5.77 -4.78
N GLY A 262 -34.75 -5.30 -5.29
CA GLY A 262 -34.56 -5.11 -6.73
C GLY A 262 -34.64 -6.41 -7.53
N THR A 263 -34.08 -7.49 -7.00
CA THR A 263 -34.13 -8.82 -7.62
C THR A 263 -35.55 -9.39 -7.61
N PHE A 264 -36.26 -9.27 -6.49
CA PHE A 264 -37.64 -9.71 -6.36
C PHE A 264 -38.57 -8.94 -7.31
N MET A 265 -38.37 -7.62 -7.44
CA MET A 265 -39.13 -6.80 -8.36
C MET A 265 -38.88 -7.17 -9.83
N ALA A 266 -37.61 -7.42 -10.20
CA ALA A 266 -37.26 -7.90 -11.54
C ALA A 266 -37.84 -9.28 -11.86
N TYR A 267 -37.88 -10.18 -10.87
CA TYR A 267 -38.52 -11.48 -11.01
C TYR A 267 -40.02 -11.36 -11.27
N ILE A 268 -40.74 -10.52 -10.51
CA ILE A 268 -42.17 -10.26 -10.73
C ILE A 268 -42.41 -9.73 -12.15
N PHE A 269 -41.64 -8.75 -12.61
CA PHE A 269 -41.81 -8.24 -13.98
C PHE A 269 -41.54 -9.30 -15.05
N SER A 270 -40.58 -10.18 -14.82
CA SER A 270 -40.32 -11.31 -15.72
C SER A 270 -41.48 -12.31 -15.79
N LEU A 271 -42.28 -12.46 -14.73
CA LEU A 271 -43.49 -13.29 -14.76
C LEU A 271 -44.59 -12.70 -15.65
N TYR A 272 -44.62 -11.38 -15.79
CA TYR A 272 -45.51 -10.65 -16.70
C TYR A 272 -44.89 -10.41 -18.09
N GLU A 273 -43.84 -11.16 -18.45
CA GLU A 273 -43.10 -11.02 -19.72
C GLU A 273 -42.52 -9.62 -19.99
N MET A 274 -42.38 -8.80 -18.94
CA MET A 274 -41.77 -7.47 -19.03
C MET A 274 -40.32 -7.51 -18.55
N GLN A 275 -39.40 -6.96 -19.34
CA GLN A 275 -37.98 -6.82 -18.97
C GLN A 275 -37.54 -5.35 -18.94
N PRO A 276 -38.05 -4.55 -17.98
CA PRO A 276 -37.75 -3.12 -17.89
C PRO A 276 -36.28 -2.86 -17.50
N PHE A 277 -35.63 -3.80 -16.81
CA PHE A 277 -34.28 -3.63 -16.26
C PHE A 277 -33.22 -4.42 -17.02
N LEU A 278 -31.98 -3.93 -16.99
CA LEU A 278 -30.83 -4.65 -17.49
C LEU A 278 -30.34 -5.62 -16.42
N LEU A 279 -30.60 -6.91 -16.64
CA LEU A 279 -30.31 -7.96 -15.68
C LEU A 279 -28.85 -8.46 -15.78
N THR A 280 -28.40 -9.14 -14.73
CA THR A 280 -27.05 -9.72 -14.64
C THR A 280 -26.85 -10.84 -15.67
N GLY A 281 -27.89 -11.62 -15.95
CA GLY A 281 -27.87 -12.66 -16.98
C GLY A 281 -27.40 -14.02 -16.46
N ASN A 282 -27.21 -14.98 -17.38
CA ASN A 282 -26.91 -16.35 -16.99
C ASN A 282 -25.50 -16.45 -16.41
N ILE A 283 -25.40 -17.12 -15.27
CA ILE A 283 -24.16 -17.31 -14.53
C ILE A 283 -23.63 -18.71 -14.86
N GLY A 284 -22.33 -18.84 -15.10
CA GLY A 284 -21.71 -20.15 -15.34
C GLY A 284 -22.04 -21.11 -14.18
N LYS A 285 -22.45 -22.34 -14.50
CA LYS A 285 -22.84 -23.37 -13.53
C LYS A 285 -21.72 -24.33 -13.28
N GLY A 286 -21.61 -24.82 -12.05
CA GLY A 286 -20.70 -25.89 -11.68
C GLY A 286 -19.85 -25.52 -10.48
N LEU A 287 -19.65 -26.48 -9.58
CA LEU A 287 -18.66 -26.33 -8.53
C LEU A 287 -17.26 -26.51 -9.14
N PRO A 288 -16.26 -25.73 -8.70
CA PRO A 288 -14.90 -25.87 -9.19
C PRO A 288 -14.37 -27.26 -8.83
N PRO A 289 -13.73 -27.97 -9.78
CA PRO A 289 -13.08 -29.22 -9.46
C PRO A 289 -11.85 -28.95 -8.60
N PHE A 290 -11.59 -29.82 -7.62
CA PHE A 290 -10.33 -29.82 -6.90
C PHE A 290 -9.25 -30.42 -7.81
N LYS A 291 -8.31 -29.58 -8.24
CA LYS A 291 -7.20 -29.97 -9.13
C LYS A 291 -5.93 -29.23 -8.73
N LEU A 292 -4.79 -29.91 -8.82
CA LEU A 292 -3.51 -29.22 -8.70
C LEU A 292 -3.37 -28.18 -9.83
N PRO A 293 -2.68 -27.06 -9.58
CA PRO A 293 -2.39 -26.09 -10.63
C PRO A 293 -1.67 -26.79 -11.79
N PRO A 294 -2.01 -26.48 -13.04
CA PRO A 294 -1.48 -27.18 -14.20
C PRO A 294 -0.01 -26.79 -14.40
N PHE A 295 0.89 -27.75 -14.20
CA PHE A 295 2.33 -27.60 -14.50
C PHE A 295 2.68 -27.96 -15.95
N SER A 296 1.69 -28.39 -16.73
CA SER A 296 1.78 -28.63 -18.16
C SER A 296 0.39 -28.43 -18.76
N THR A 297 0.31 -27.86 -19.95
CA THR A 297 -0.96 -27.70 -20.67
C THR A 297 -0.81 -28.17 -22.10
N VAL A 298 -1.90 -28.65 -22.69
CA VAL A 298 -1.92 -29.03 -24.10
C VAL A 298 -2.54 -27.89 -24.88
N VAL A 299 -1.73 -27.20 -25.66
CA VAL A 299 -2.18 -26.14 -26.57
C VAL A 299 -1.91 -26.62 -27.99
N ASN A 300 -2.95 -26.75 -28.81
CA ASN A 300 -2.85 -27.19 -30.21
C ASN A 300 -2.14 -28.54 -30.40
N ASN A 301 -2.49 -29.56 -29.60
CA ASN A 301 -1.87 -30.89 -29.61
C ASN A 301 -0.36 -30.92 -29.30
N GLN A 302 0.22 -29.80 -28.86
CA GLN A 302 1.57 -29.75 -28.31
C GLN A 302 1.49 -29.61 -26.80
N THR A 303 2.30 -30.40 -26.09
CA THR A 303 2.40 -30.31 -24.64
C THR A 303 3.40 -29.21 -24.31
N VAL A 304 2.90 -28.12 -23.72
CA VAL A 304 3.72 -27.02 -23.20
C VAL A 304 4.10 -27.39 -21.77
N ASN A 305 5.41 -27.51 -21.52
CA ASN A 305 5.93 -27.86 -20.19
C ASN A 305 5.96 -26.63 -19.27
N PHE A 306 6.16 -26.88 -17.98
CA PHE A 306 6.24 -25.82 -16.96
C PHE A 306 7.25 -24.71 -17.28
N SER A 307 8.44 -25.07 -17.79
CA SER A 307 9.47 -24.09 -18.18
C SER A 307 8.98 -23.16 -19.27
N ASP A 308 8.27 -23.70 -20.25
CA ASP A 308 7.78 -22.95 -21.41
C ASP A 308 6.61 -22.07 -21.00
N MET A 309 5.73 -22.58 -20.13
CA MET A 309 4.66 -21.77 -19.52
C MET A 309 5.23 -20.59 -18.72
N ILE A 310 6.30 -20.79 -17.94
CA ILE A 310 6.96 -19.69 -17.21
C ILE A 310 7.59 -18.69 -18.18
N THR A 311 8.32 -19.17 -19.19
CA THR A 311 8.95 -18.31 -20.20
C THR A 311 7.90 -17.48 -20.94
N GLU A 312 6.75 -18.07 -21.26
CA GLU A 312 5.60 -17.38 -21.86
C GLU A 312 4.98 -16.34 -20.91
N LEU A 313 4.84 -16.67 -19.62
CA LEU A 313 4.39 -15.71 -18.62
C LEU A 313 5.41 -14.56 -18.44
N GLY A 314 6.70 -14.79 -18.64
CA GLY A 314 7.73 -13.77 -18.68
C GLY A 314 7.80 -12.92 -17.40
N SER A 315 7.86 -11.59 -17.56
CA SER A 315 7.96 -10.64 -16.44
C SER A 315 6.71 -10.62 -15.53
N SER A 316 5.60 -11.18 -15.99
CA SER A 316 4.33 -11.28 -15.26
C SER A 316 4.45 -12.05 -13.96
N VAL A 317 5.36 -13.03 -13.92
CA VAL A 317 5.65 -13.84 -12.74
C VAL A 317 6.08 -12.98 -11.54
N ILE A 318 6.71 -11.83 -11.80
CA ILE A 318 7.20 -10.91 -10.77
C ILE A 318 6.25 -9.72 -10.62
N SER A 319 5.75 -9.14 -11.73
CA SER A 319 4.93 -7.93 -11.68
C SER A 319 3.58 -8.16 -11.00
N ILE A 320 2.91 -9.28 -11.28
CA ILE A 320 1.61 -9.63 -10.70
C ILE A 320 1.65 -9.76 -9.17
N PRO A 321 2.56 -10.55 -8.56
CA PRO A 321 2.69 -10.58 -7.11
C PRO A 321 3.08 -9.21 -6.52
N LEU A 322 3.92 -8.41 -7.18
CA LEU A 322 4.25 -7.07 -6.70
C LEU A 322 3.02 -6.15 -6.64
N ILE A 323 2.18 -6.18 -7.69
CA ILE A 323 0.92 -5.42 -7.75
C ILE A 323 -0.05 -5.94 -6.69
N SER A 324 -0.16 -7.27 -6.52
CA SER A 324 -1.02 -7.91 -5.52
C SER A 324 -0.68 -7.45 -4.09
N ILE A 325 0.62 -7.39 -3.78
CA ILE A 325 1.13 -6.86 -2.51
C ILE A 325 0.76 -5.40 -2.34
N LEU A 326 1.08 -4.58 -3.34
CA LEU A 326 0.88 -3.14 -3.26
C LEU A 326 -0.60 -2.80 -3.10
N GLU A 327 -1.48 -3.46 -3.85
CA GLU A 327 -2.94 -3.29 -3.74
C GLU A 327 -3.44 -3.73 -2.35
N THR A 328 -3.12 -4.95 -1.93
CA THR A 328 -3.68 -5.50 -0.69
C THR A 328 -3.17 -4.77 0.54
N VAL A 329 -1.88 -4.43 0.60
CA VAL A 329 -1.34 -3.71 1.76
C VAL A 329 -1.85 -2.28 1.80
N THR A 330 -2.00 -1.61 0.65
CA THR A 330 -2.61 -0.26 0.61
C THR A 330 -4.06 -0.33 1.11
N ILE A 331 -4.83 -1.34 0.70
CA ILE A 331 -6.19 -1.54 1.22
C ILE A 331 -6.17 -1.82 2.73
N ALA A 332 -5.18 -2.58 3.21
CA ALA A 332 -5.03 -2.85 4.64
C ALA A 332 -4.77 -1.56 5.44
N THR A 333 -3.93 -0.65 4.94
CA THR A 333 -3.68 0.64 5.61
C THR A 333 -4.90 1.55 5.62
N ILE A 334 -5.79 1.44 4.63
CA ILE A 334 -7.03 2.22 4.54
C ILE A 334 -8.10 1.68 5.50
N PHE A 335 -8.27 0.36 5.56
CA PHE A 335 -9.42 -0.27 6.24
C PHE A 335 -9.13 -0.87 7.61
N CYS A 336 -7.85 -0.99 8.00
CA CYS A 336 -7.53 -1.35 9.39
C CYS A 336 -8.07 -0.30 10.37
N GLU A 337 -8.43 -0.74 11.57
CA GLU A 337 -8.97 0.16 12.59
C GLU A 337 -7.97 1.28 12.92
N LYS A 338 -8.49 2.50 13.05
CA LYS A 338 -7.70 3.65 13.51
C LYS A 338 -7.04 3.32 14.85
N GLY A 339 -5.71 3.27 14.87
CA GLY A 339 -4.91 2.94 16.06
C GLY A 339 -4.34 1.51 16.07
N SER A 340 -4.72 0.64 15.13
CA SER A 340 -4.07 -0.65 14.92
C SER A 340 -2.99 -0.52 13.85
N ALA A 341 -1.75 -0.93 14.18
CA ALA A 341 -0.68 -1.00 13.19
C ALA A 341 -0.97 -2.12 12.19
N VAL A 342 -0.83 -1.82 10.90
CA VAL A 342 -0.93 -2.81 9.82
C VAL A 342 0.37 -3.61 9.76
N ASP A 343 0.28 -4.92 9.95
CA ASP A 343 1.41 -5.81 9.68
C ASP A 343 1.41 -6.17 8.19
N ALA A 344 2.09 -5.33 7.39
CA ALA A 344 2.22 -5.52 5.95
C ALA A 344 2.78 -6.90 5.58
N THR A 345 3.76 -7.39 6.36
CA THR A 345 4.35 -8.71 6.16
C THR A 345 3.32 -9.82 6.37
N GLN A 346 2.45 -9.68 7.38
CA GLN A 346 1.38 -10.65 7.61
C GLN A 346 0.33 -10.64 6.49
N GLU A 347 -0.02 -9.48 5.97
CA GLU A 347 -0.94 -9.37 4.83
C GLU A 347 -0.35 -10.01 3.55
N MET A 348 0.96 -9.85 3.30
CA MET A 348 1.65 -10.57 2.21
C MET A 348 1.52 -12.09 2.37
N ILE A 349 1.81 -12.62 3.57
CA ILE A 349 1.69 -14.06 3.86
C ILE A 349 0.23 -14.52 3.63
N ALA A 350 -0.75 -13.78 4.15
CA ALA A 350 -2.16 -14.11 4.02
C ALA A 350 -2.61 -14.18 2.55
N VAL A 351 -2.26 -13.17 1.74
CA VAL A 351 -2.61 -13.13 0.30
C VAL A 351 -1.87 -14.21 -0.48
N GLY A 352 -0.60 -14.46 -0.17
CA GLY A 352 0.18 -15.54 -0.78
C GLY A 352 -0.48 -16.90 -0.58
N LEU A 353 -0.88 -17.21 0.66
CA LEU A 353 -1.64 -18.42 0.98
C LEU A 353 -3.01 -18.43 0.28
N CYS A 354 -3.74 -17.31 0.27
CA CYS A 354 -5.03 -17.24 -0.42
C CYS A 354 -4.92 -17.63 -1.88
N ASN A 355 -3.89 -17.15 -2.59
CA ASN A 355 -3.68 -17.47 -4.01
C ASN A 355 -3.21 -18.92 -4.24
N ILE A 356 -2.32 -19.45 -3.39
CA ILE A 356 -1.90 -20.86 -3.45
C ILE A 356 -3.13 -21.78 -3.30
N PHE A 357 -3.93 -21.60 -2.25
CA PHE A 357 -5.10 -22.45 -2.00
C PHE A 357 -6.21 -22.21 -3.02
N SER A 358 -6.39 -20.99 -3.50
CA SER A 358 -7.40 -20.71 -4.55
C SER A 358 -7.04 -21.36 -5.89
N SER A 359 -5.75 -21.48 -6.22
CA SER A 359 -5.31 -22.17 -7.45
C SER A 359 -5.75 -23.63 -7.51
N LEU A 360 -5.94 -24.29 -6.36
CA LEU A 360 -6.43 -25.68 -6.27
C LEU A 360 -7.88 -25.84 -6.75
N PHE A 361 -8.60 -24.73 -6.92
CA PHE A 361 -10.00 -24.67 -7.35
C PHE A 361 -10.13 -23.92 -8.67
N SER A 362 -9.07 -23.93 -9.50
CA SER A 362 -9.04 -23.26 -10.80
C SER A 362 -9.31 -21.75 -10.73
N ALA A 363 -8.86 -21.09 -9.66
CA ALA A 363 -8.95 -19.64 -9.55
C ALA A 363 -7.90 -18.93 -10.40
N MET A 364 -8.27 -17.79 -10.96
CA MET A 364 -7.34 -16.78 -11.47
C MET A 364 -6.76 -15.96 -10.30
N PRO A 365 -5.68 -15.19 -10.50
CA PRO A 365 -5.04 -14.46 -9.42
C PRO A 365 -6.01 -13.53 -8.68
N THR A 366 -5.91 -13.51 -7.35
CA THR A 366 -6.79 -12.73 -6.46
C THR A 366 -5.99 -11.80 -5.56
N THR A 367 -6.61 -10.71 -5.14
CA THR A 367 -6.02 -9.70 -4.23
C THR A 367 -7.09 -9.19 -3.27
N GLY A 368 -6.71 -8.33 -2.32
CA GLY A 368 -7.67 -7.51 -1.60
C GLY A 368 -8.44 -6.61 -2.56
N SER A 369 -9.78 -6.64 -2.52
CA SER A 369 -10.61 -5.79 -3.37
C SER A 369 -11.01 -4.50 -2.66
N PHE A 370 -10.67 -3.35 -3.24
CA PHE A 370 -11.03 -2.04 -2.68
C PHE A 370 -12.55 -1.88 -2.56
N THR A 371 -13.31 -2.18 -3.62
CA THR A 371 -14.77 -2.04 -3.62
C THR A 371 -15.44 -2.97 -2.60
N ARG A 372 -15.03 -4.24 -2.54
CA ARG A 372 -15.63 -5.21 -1.62
C ARG A 372 -15.29 -4.89 -0.17
N SER A 373 -14.04 -4.49 0.10
CA SER A 373 -13.61 -4.09 1.44
C SER A 373 -14.32 -2.82 1.92
N ALA A 374 -14.56 -1.86 1.03
CA ALA A 374 -15.36 -0.67 1.33
C ALA A 374 -16.82 -1.02 1.66
N VAL A 375 -17.44 -1.92 0.89
CA VAL A 375 -18.79 -2.41 1.17
C VAL A 375 -18.83 -3.17 2.49
N ASN A 376 -17.87 -4.06 2.75
CA ASN A 376 -17.74 -4.81 4.00
C ASN A 376 -17.61 -3.87 5.21
N HIS A 377 -16.74 -2.86 5.11
CA HIS A 377 -16.53 -1.85 6.14
C HIS A 377 -17.80 -1.02 6.40
N THR A 378 -18.45 -0.54 5.33
CA THR A 378 -19.67 0.29 5.45
C THR A 378 -20.92 -0.49 5.86
N SER A 379 -20.90 -1.82 5.76
CA SER A 379 -21.91 -2.73 6.30
C SER A 379 -21.67 -3.08 7.79
N GLY A 380 -20.58 -2.60 8.40
CA GLY A 380 -20.35 -2.70 9.84
C GLY A 380 -19.65 -3.98 10.31
N VAL A 381 -18.80 -4.58 9.46
CA VAL A 381 -18.02 -5.79 9.79
C VAL A 381 -17.23 -5.66 11.11
N ARG A 382 -17.24 -6.75 11.88
CA ARG A 382 -16.57 -6.85 13.19
C ARG A 382 -15.40 -7.80 13.20
N SER A 383 -15.41 -8.83 12.36
CA SER A 383 -14.31 -9.78 12.26
C SER A 383 -14.10 -10.28 10.83
N PRO A 384 -12.95 -10.92 10.53
CA PRO A 384 -12.73 -11.61 9.26
C PRO A 384 -13.79 -12.69 8.94
N LEU A 385 -14.59 -13.13 9.92
CA LEU A 385 -15.64 -14.14 9.73
C LEU A 385 -16.67 -13.75 8.66
N SER A 386 -16.84 -12.45 8.33
CA SER A 386 -17.70 -12.04 7.20
C SER A 386 -17.26 -12.66 5.87
N GLY A 387 -15.98 -13.01 5.73
CA GLY A 387 -15.43 -13.77 4.61
C GLY A 387 -16.06 -15.17 4.48
N ALA A 388 -16.42 -15.83 5.58
CA ALA A 388 -17.05 -17.16 5.53
C ALA A 388 -18.42 -17.08 4.86
N PHE A 389 -19.23 -16.09 5.25
CA PHE A 389 -20.54 -15.86 4.65
C PHE A 389 -20.43 -15.44 3.18
N THR A 390 -19.42 -14.63 2.83
CA THR A 390 -19.13 -14.26 1.44
C THR A 390 -18.80 -15.49 0.61
N GLY A 391 -17.84 -16.31 1.05
CA GLY A 391 -17.42 -17.52 0.34
C GLY A 391 -18.52 -18.56 0.24
N ALA A 392 -19.29 -18.77 1.31
CA ALA A 392 -20.46 -19.65 1.32
C ALA A 392 -21.53 -19.18 0.33
N LEU A 393 -21.81 -17.88 0.26
CA LEU A 393 -22.79 -17.34 -0.70
C LEU A 393 -22.33 -17.52 -2.15
N VAL A 394 -21.04 -17.34 -2.43
CA VAL A 394 -20.47 -17.60 -3.77
C VAL A 394 -20.55 -19.08 -4.15
N LEU A 395 -20.27 -20.00 -3.22
CA LEU A 395 -20.45 -21.44 -3.44
C LEU A 395 -21.92 -21.81 -3.68
N LEU A 396 -22.85 -21.23 -2.90
CA LEU A 396 -24.28 -21.41 -3.12
C LEU A 396 -24.74 -20.84 -4.48
N ALA A 397 -24.15 -19.74 -4.94
CA ALA A 397 -24.40 -19.18 -6.27
C ALA A 397 -24.01 -20.12 -7.40
N LEU A 398 -22.85 -20.77 -7.28
CA LEU A 398 -22.32 -21.73 -8.25
C LEU A 398 -23.09 -23.05 -8.29
N GLY A 399 -23.56 -23.51 -7.12
CA GLY A 399 -24.22 -24.82 -6.98
C GLY A 399 -25.74 -24.80 -7.11
N LEU A 400 -26.43 -23.79 -6.56
CA LEU A 400 -27.88 -23.83 -6.34
C LEU A 400 -28.62 -22.57 -6.84
N LEU A 401 -28.04 -21.38 -6.69
CA LEU A 401 -28.76 -20.10 -6.85
C LEU A 401 -28.51 -19.40 -8.20
N THR A 402 -27.93 -20.09 -9.18
CA THR A 402 -27.62 -19.53 -10.50
C THR A 402 -28.84 -18.92 -11.18
N SER A 403 -30.01 -19.58 -11.06
CA SER A 403 -31.27 -19.10 -11.64
C SER A 403 -31.82 -17.86 -10.94
N THR A 404 -31.64 -17.74 -9.62
CA THR A 404 -32.09 -16.58 -8.84
C THR A 404 -31.26 -15.34 -9.16
N PHE A 405 -29.94 -15.51 -9.26
CA PHE A 405 -29.03 -14.38 -9.50
C PHE A 405 -29.10 -13.81 -10.92
N TYR A 406 -29.70 -14.53 -11.87
CA TYR A 406 -30.05 -14.01 -13.20
C TYR A 406 -30.79 -12.68 -13.11
N PHE A 407 -31.73 -12.58 -12.15
CA PHE A 407 -32.67 -11.46 -12.02
C PHE A 407 -32.10 -10.23 -11.28
N ILE A 408 -30.84 -10.22 -10.86
CA ILE A 408 -30.29 -9.02 -10.20
C ILE A 408 -30.18 -7.88 -11.21
N PRO A 409 -30.83 -6.72 -10.99
CA PRO A 409 -30.67 -5.55 -11.86
C PRO A 409 -29.30 -4.90 -11.70
N LYS A 410 -28.64 -4.58 -12.82
CA LYS A 410 -27.33 -3.92 -12.82
C LYS A 410 -27.37 -2.51 -12.20
N ALA A 411 -28.48 -1.79 -12.37
CA ALA A 411 -28.66 -0.45 -11.79
C ALA A 411 -28.63 -0.47 -10.24
N VAL A 412 -29.14 -1.53 -9.62
CA VAL A 412 -29.16 -1.70 -8.16
C VAL A 412 -27.74 -1.93 -7.63
N LEU A 413 -26.95 -2.75 -8.31
CA LEU A 413 -25.54 -2.97 -7.97
C LEU A 413 -24.71 -1.69 -8.13
N ALA A 414 -24.94 -0.95 -9.22
CA ALA A 414 -24.32 0.35 -9.46
C ALA A 414 -24.61 1.34 -8.31
N ALA A 415 -25.87 1.42 -7.87
CA ALA A 415 -26.29 2.25 -6.74
C ALA A 415 -25.57 1.87 -5.44
N VAL A 416 -25.48 0.57 -5.12
CA VAL A 416 -24.76 0.08 -3.93
C VAL A 416 -23.28 0.48 -4.00
N ILE A 417 -22.61 0.25 -5.12
CA ILE A 417 -21.18 0.57 -5.30
C ILE A 417 -20.95 2.08 -5.20
N ILE A 418 -21.72 2.91 -5.90
CA ILE A 418 -21.60 4.38 -5.85
C ILE A 418 -21.80 4.88 -4.41
N SER A 419 -22.80 4.36 -3.70
CA SER A 419 -23.08 4.76 -2.31
C SER A 419 -21.95 4.38 -1.34
N ALA A 420 -21.23 3.28 -1.61
CA ALA A 420 -20.10 2.82 -0.81
C ALA A 420 -18.81 3.63 -1.07
N MET A 421 -18.64 4.16 -2.29
CA MET A 421 -17.47 4.98 -2.65
C MET A 421 -17.55 6.41 -2.09
N PHE A 422 -18.75 6.97 -1.94
CA PHE A 422 -18.93 8.33 -1.42
C PHE A 422 -18.19 8.63 -0.10
N PRO A 423 -18.30 7.80 0.97
CA PRO A 423 -17.57 8.03 2.22
C PRO A 423 -16.07 7.78 2.13
N MET A 424 -15.56 7.15 1.06
CA MET A 424 -14.13 6.88 0.86
C MET A 424 -13.38 8.09 0.30
N MET A 425 -14.08 9.10 -0.21
CA MET A 425 -13.46 10.34 -0.69
C MET A 425 -13.08 11.23 0.50
N GLU A 426 -11.78 11.34 0.79
CA GLU A 426 -11.26 12.04 1.98
C GLU A 426 -11.00 13.54 1.75
N PHE A 427 -11.95 14.26 1.16
CA PHE A 427 -11.78 15.70 0.83
C PHE A 427 -11.33 16.56 2.03
N LYS A 428 -11.73 16.17 3.25
CA LYS A 428 -11.33 16.86 4.48
C LYS A 428 -9.83 16.73 4.78
N GLU A 429 -9.25 15.55 4.56
CA GLU A 429 -7.80 15.33 4.77
C GLU A 429 -6.97 16.05 3.73
N ILE A 430 -7.45 16.11 2.48
CA ILE A 430 -6.82 16.90 1.40
C ILE A 430 -6.75 18.38 1.82
N TYR A 431 -7.88 18.95 2.24
CA TYR A 431 -7.95 20.35 2.67
C TYR A 431 -7.07 20.63 3.90
N LYS A 432 -7.10 19.73 4.89
CA LYS A 432 -6.28 19.83 6.10
C LYS A 432 -4.79 19.79 5.80
N THR A 433 -4.35 18.87 4.95
CA THR A 433 -2.94 18.77 4.50
C THR A 433 -2.50 20.06 3.82
N PHE A 434 -3.34 20.62 2.95
CA PHE A 434 -3.05 21.89 2.28
C PHE A 434 -2.91 23.07 3.24
N LYS A 435 -3.73 23.13 4.29
CA LYS A 435 -3.63 24.19 5.30
C LYS A 435 -2.40 24.05 6.21
N ILE A 436 -1.94 22.81 6.46
CA ILE A 436 -0.81 22.53 7.36
C ILE A 436 0.54 22.68 6.64
N LYS A 437 0.76 21.93 5.55
CA LYS A 437 2.06 21.90 4.84
C LYS A 437 1.85 21.70 3.34
N ARG A 438 2.07 22.77 2.56
CA ARG A 438 1.83 22.79 1.11
C ARG A 438 2.67 21.79 0.32
N LEU A 439 3.90 21.50 0.76
CA LEU A 439 4.77 20.53 0.09
C LEU A 439 4.22 19.09 0.15
N ASP A 440 3.50 18.74 1.22
CA ASP A 440 2.97 17.38 1.40
C ASP A 440 1.70 17.14 0.57
N VAL A 441 1.17 18.20 -0.06
CA VAL A 441 0.07 18.13 -1.03
C VAL A 441 0.55 17.68 -2.41
N ILE A 442 1.83 17.89 -2.74
CA ILE A 442 2.38 17.56 -4.06
C ILE A 442 2.23 16.06 -4.36
N PRO A 443 2.69 15.12 -3.50
CA PRO A 443 2.50 13.69 -3.76
C PRO A 443 1.02 13.32 -3.84
N LEU A 444 0.15 13.96 -3.06
CA LEU A 444 -1.28 13.70 -3.05
C LEU A 444 -1.92 14.05 -4.39
N ILE A 445 -1.71 15.28 -4.89
CA ILE A 445 -2.28 15.74 -6.17
C ILE A 445 -1.71 14.95 -7.33
N VAL A 446 -0.38 14.70 -7.33
CA VAL A 446 0.26 13.90 -8.38
C VAL A 446 -0.36 12.52 -8.42
N THR A 447 -0.46 11.83 -7.28
CA THR A 447 -1.07 10.50 -7.19
C THR A 447 -2.53 10.52 -7.67
N LEU A 448 -3.32 11.52 -7.25
CA LEU A 448 -4.72 11.63 -7.61
C LEU A 448 -4.90 11.79 -9.13
N ILE A 449 -4.13 12.70 -9.75
CA ILE A 449 -4.25 12.99 -11.18
C ILE A 449 -3.75 11.81 -12.02
N THR A 450 -2.60 11.23 -11.70
CA THR A 450 -2.04 10.10 -12.46
C THR A 450 -2.93 8.86 -12.35
N CYS A 451 -3.52 8.61 -11.17
CA CYS A 451 -4.50 7.54 -10.96
C CYS A 451 -5.75 7.70 -11.85
N LEU A 452 -6.26 8.92 -12.02
CA LEU A 452 -7.44 9.20 -12.84
C LEU A 452 -7.16 9.13 -14.34
N LEU A 453 -5.99 9.59 -14.79
CA LEU A 453 -5.67 9.73 -16.21
C LEU A 453 -5.00 8.50 -16.81
N ILE A 454 -4.07 7.87 -16.09
CA ILE A 454 -3.25 6.76 -16.59
C ILE A 454 -3.79 5.42 -16.09
N GLY A 455 -4.22 5.39 -14.82
CA GLY A 455 -4.73 4.21 -14.16
C GLY A 455 -4.23 4.10 -12.72
N LEU A 456 -4.95 3.35 -11.90
CA LEU A 456 -4.70 3.26 -10.46
C LEU A 456 -3.30 2.72 -10.11
N GLU A 457 -2.80 1.74 -10.89
CA GLU A 457 -1.52 1.07 -10.68
C GLU A 457 -0.32 1.99 -10.94
N GLU A 458 -0.25 2.55 -12.14
CA GLU A 458 0.81 3.48 -12.51
C GLU A 458 0.73 4.73 -11.63
N GLY A 459 -0.49 5.17 -11.30
CA GLY A 459 -0.69 6.37 -10.50
C GLY A 459 -0.12 6.27 -9.08
N ILE A 460 -0.31 5.13 -8.40
CA ILE A 460 0.28 4.92 -7.06
C ILE A 460 1.81 4.75 -7.12
N LEU A 461 2.35 4.08 -8.14
CA LEU A 461 3.81 3.98 -8.33
C LEU A 461 4.45 5.35 -8.54
N ILE A 462 3.87 6.19 -9.40
CA ILE A 462 4.33 7.57 -9.63
C ILE A 462 4.18 8.40 -8.34
N GLY A 463 3.11 8.19 -7.58
CA GLY A 463 2.89 8.82 -6.28
C GLY A 463 3.99 8.50 -5.27
N VAL A 464 4.31 7.22 -5.09
CA VAL A 464 5.39 6.75 -4.22
C VAL A 464 6.74 7.28 -4.69
N ALA A 465 7.03 7.24 -5.99
CA ALA A 465 8.26 7.79 -6.55
C ALA A 465 8.40 9.30 -6.27
N THR A 466 7.31 10.06 -6.43
CA THR A 466 7.28 11.51 -6.13
C THR A 466 7.55 11.76 -4.64
N ASN A 467 6.92 10.99 -3.76
CA ASN A 467 7.16 11.08 -2.31
C ASN A 467 8.63 10.76 -1.96
N PHE A 468 9.20 9.74 -2.61
CA PHE A 468 10.60 9.35 -2.41
C PHE A 468 11.57 10.44 -2.89
N ILE A 469 11.32 11.05 -4.05
CA ILE A 469 12.13 12.16 -4.56
C ILE A 469 12.12 13.36 -3.59
N LEU A 470 10.95 13.72 -3.04
CA LEU A 470 10.86 14.81 -2.06
C LEU A 470 11.62 14.49 -0.76
N LEU A 471 11.53 13.24 -0.30
CA LEU A 471 12.26 12.77 0.88
C LEU A 471 13.78 12.80 0.64
N LEU A 472 14.24 12.28 -0.51
CA LEU A 472 15.64 12.33 -0.90
C LEU A 472 16.15 13.76 -1.04
N TYR A 473 15.35 14.67 -1.60
CA TYR A 473 15.71 16.08 -1.70
C TYR A 473 15.89 16.71 -0.32
N SER A 474 14.97 16.45 0.61
CA SER A 474 15.05 16.94 1.99
C SER A 474 16.29 16.42 2.71
N ILE A 475 16.65 15.15 2.51
CA ILE A 475 17.85 14.55 3.11
C ILE A 475 19.13 15.11 2.48
N SER A 476 19.14 15.34 1.16
CA SER A 476 20.33 15.81 0.44
C SER A 476 20.62 17.31 0.64
N ARG A 477 19.62 18.10 1.07
CA ARG A 477 19.73 19.55 1.32
C ARG A 477 19.33 19.88 2.77
N PRO A 478 20.12 19.45 3.78
CA PRO A 478 19.87 19.81 5.17
C PRO A 478 19.87 21.32 5.38
N SER A 479 19.11 21.79 6.38
CA SER A 479 19.26 23.15 6.86
C SER A 479 20.55 23.23 7.68
N ILE A 480 21.39 24.20 7.36
CA ILE A 480 22.68 24.42 8.01
C ILE A 480 22.61 25.83 8.60
N SER A 481 22.58 25.93 9.94
CA SER A 481 22.75 27.22 10.60
C SER A 481 24.23 27.57 10.61
N MET A 482 24.54 28.80 10.23
CA MET A 482 25.89 29.36 10.20
C MET A 482 25.83 30.67 10.97
N GLU A 483 26.48 30.69 12.13
CA GLU A 483 26.47 31.82 13.07
C GLU A 483 27.90 32.28 13.33
N ASN A 484 28.14 33.58 13.20
CA ASN A 484 29.42 34.19 13.52
C ASN A 484 29.40 34.70 14.95
N PHE A 485 30.37 34.26 15.75
CA PHE A 485 30.61 34.75 17.10
C PHE A 485 31.92 35.51 17.14
N THR A 486 31.94 36.61 17.90
CA THR A 486 33.16 37.36 18.19
C THR A 486 33.44 37.24 19.68
N VAL A 487 34.53 36.58 20.05
CA VAL A 487 34.94 36.39 21.45
C VAL A 487 36.38 36.88 21.58
N GLU A 488 36.63 37.85 22.48
CA GLU A 488 37.96 38.43 22.76
C GLU A 488 38.80 38.73 21.50
N ASN A 489 38.20 39.43 20.51
CA ASN A 489 38.76 39.78 19.19
C ASN A 489 38.99 38.63 18.18
N SER A 490 38.75 37.36 18.54
CA SER A 490 38.73 36.26 17.57
C SER A 490 37.32 36.03 17.04
N LYS A 491 37.22 35.81 15.73
CA LYS A 491 35.96 35.53 15.03
C LYS A 491 35.82 34.03 14.76
N LEU A 492 34.71 33.46 15.21
CA LEU A 492 34.38 32.04 15.18
C LEU A 492 33.17 31.85 14.27
N LEU A 493 33.26 30.96 13.29
CA LEU A 493 32.11 30.51 12.49
C LEU A 493 31.61 29.17 13.04
N VAL A 494 30.44 29.16 13.66
CA VAL A 494 29.79 27.93 14.13
C VAL A 494 28.83 27.43 13.07
N VAL A 495 29.09 26.23 12.57
CA VAL A 495 28.28 25.53 11.58
C VAL A 495 27.55 24.39 12.26
N THR A 496 26.22 24.47 12.33
CA THR A 496 25.39 23.42 12.93
C THR A 496 24.43 22.84 11.87
N PRO A 497 24.68 21.63 11.34
CA PRO A 497 23.69 20.93 10.53
C PRO A 497 22.52 20.47 11.42
N ASN A 498 21.31 20.46 10.88
CA ASN A 498 20.12 20.02 11.60
C ASN A 498 19.86 18.49 11.58
N GLN A 499 20.72 17.71 10.92
CA GLN A 499 20.59 16.26 10.76
C GLN A 499 21.97 15.60 10.53
N SER A 500 21.99 14.27 10.53
CA SER A 500 23.14 13.43 10.16
C SER A 500 23.69 13.74 8.77
N LEU A 501 25.00 13.57 8.61
CA LEU A 501 25.71 13.81 7.36
C LEU A 501 25.97 12.49 6.64
N ILE A 502 25.17 12.22 5.61
CA ILE A 502 25.34 11.07 4.72
C ILE A 502 25.81 11.50 3.34
N PHE A 503 26.23 10.55 2.50
CA PHE A 503 26.83 10.76 1.19
C PHE A 503 26.06 11.76 0.31
N SER A 504 24.74 11.75 0.38
CA SER A 504 23.87 12.62 -0.43
C SER A 504 23.89 14.09 0.03
N SER A 505 24.16 14.33 1.30
CA SER A 505 24.17 15.67 1.92
C SER A 505 25.57 16.29 2.02
N ALA A 506 26.62 15.46 1.96
CA ALA A 506 27.98 15.86 2.27
C ALA A 506 28.56 16.92 1.32
N ASP A 507 28.31 16.78 0.02
CA ASP A 507 28.77 17.76 -0.98
C ASP A 507 28.07 19.11 -0.81
N PHE A 508 26.77 19.10 -0.49
CA PHE A 508 26.05 20.35 -0.20
C PHE A 508 26.57 21.02 1.07
N PHE A 509 26.82 20.24 2.12
CA PHE A 509 27.39 20.71 3.38
C PHE A 509 28.76 21.37 3.16
N ARG A 510 29.68 20.67 2.48
CA ARG A 510 30.99 21.20 2.11
C ARG A 510 30.88 22.49 1.29
N TYR A 511 30.05 22.49 0.24
CA TYR A 511 29.87 23.64 -0.63
C TYR A 511 29.36 24.87 0.12
N LYS A 512 28.37 24.71 1.01
CA LYS A 512 27.80 25.80 1.83
C LYS A 512 28.85 26.44 2.73
N ILE A 513 29.68 25.63 3.39
CA ILE A 513 30.73 26.13 4.30
C ILE A 513 31.81 26.85 3.52
N ILE A 514 32.30 26.27 2.43
CA ILE A 514 33.34 26.90 1.59
C ILE A 514 32.81 28.23 1.03
N LYS A 515 31.59 28.24 0.48
CA LYS A 515 30.97 29.45 -0.05
C LYS A 515 30.85 30.53 1.03
N TYR A 516 30.36 30.17 2.21
CA TYR A 516 30.21 31.12 3.31
C TYR A 516 31.57 31.65 3.79
N ALA A 517 32.58 30.77 3.91
CA ALA A 517 33.92 31.12 4.31
C ALA A 517 34.65 32.02 3.28
N LEU A 518 34.30 31.94 2.00
CA LEU A 518 34.80 32.83 0.95
C LEU A 518 34.10 34.20 0.98
N GLU A 519 32.78 34.22 1.24
CA GLU A 519 32.00 35.46 1.31
C GLU A 519 32.29 36.25 2.61
N HIS A 520 32.64 35.55 3.69
CA HIS A 520 32.91 36.13 5.02
C HIS A 520 34.29 35.67 5.49
N ASP A 521 35.33 36.34 5.00
CA ASP A 521 36.73 35.94 5.25
C ASP A 521 37.25 36.28 6.65
N GLU A 522 36.35 36.62 7.58
CA GLU A 522 36.75 37.18 8.86
C GLU A 522 37.00 36.12 9.94
N ALA A 523 36.58 34.86 9.74
CA ALA A 523 36.63 33.81 10.75
C ALA A 523 37.98 33.08 10.80
N GLU A 524 38.65 33.12 11.96
CA GLU A 524 39.90 32.37 12.26
C GLU A 524 39.60 30.89 12.51
N TYR A 525 38.45 30.60 13.12
CA TYR A 525 38.01 29.26 13.50
C TYR A 525 36.69 28.88 12.83
N VAL A 526 36.63 27.67 12.28
CA VAL A 526 35.41 27.04 11.77
C VAL A 526 35.05 25.87 12.68
N ILE A 527 33.99 26.04 13.47
CA ILE A 527 33.51 25.06 14.43
C ILE A 527 32.36 24.27 13.80
N ILE A 528 32.55 22.96 13.63
CA ILE A 528 31.50 22.05 13.17
C ILE A 528 30.82 21.44 14.40
N ASN A 529 29.62 21.94 14.69
CA ASN A 529 28.81 21.49 15.82
C ASN A 529 28.08 20.19 15.47
N GLY A 530 28.45 19.10 16.15
CA GLY A 530 27.93 17.75 15.91
C GLY A 530 26.68 17.38 16.70
N ARG A 531 26.03 18.33 17.37
CA ARG A 531 24.87 18.05 18.25
C ARG A 531 23.78 17.20 17.60
N PHE A 532 23.53 17.40 16.30
CA PHE A 532 22.50 16.67 15.55
C PHE A 532 23.06 15.60 14.59
N ILE A 533 24.37 15.40 14.59
CA ILE A 533 25.04 14.41 13.74
C ILE A 533 25.04 13.06 14.48
N GLN A 534 24.14 12.17 14.09
CA GLN A 534 24.06 10.84 14.70
C GLN A 534 24.90 9.81 13.96
N ASN A 535 24.86 9.82 12.63
CA ASN A 535 25.61 8.91 11.78
C ASN A 535 26.35 9.69 10.69
N ILE A 536 27.50 9.16 10.28
CA ILE A 536 28.24 9.58 9.10
C ILE A 536 28.66 8.35 8.32
N ASP A 537 28.66 8.44 7.00
CA ASP A 537 29.24 7.40 6.13
C ASP A 537 30.63 7.77 5.61
N ILE A 538 31.35 6.77 5.09
CA ILE A 538 32.73 6.95 4.60
C ILE A 538 32.80 7.99 3.48
N THR A 539 31.79 8.05 2.61
CA THR A 539 31.75 9.02 1.50
C THR A 539 31.61 10.44 2.03
N ALA A 540 30.74 10.67 3.01
CA ALA A 540 30.60 11.96 3.68
C ALA A 540 31.89 12.35 4.39
N MET A 541 32.55 11.42 5.08
CA MET A 541 33.84 11.69 5.71
C MET A 541 34.93 12.08 4.73
N LYS A 542 35.03 11.44 3.56
CA LYS A 542 35.98 11.86 2.51
C LYS A 542 35.76 13.31 2.09
N LYS A 543 34.49 13.75 1.99
CA LYS A 543 34.16 15.15 1.65
C LYS A 543 34.45 16.11 2.80
N ILE A 544 34.23 15.69 4.04
CA ILE A 544 34.57 16.49 5.24
C ILE A 544 36.09 16.60 5.40
N SER A 545 36.85 15.54 5.14
CA SER A 545 38.31 15.55 5.12
C SER A 545 38.84 16.56 4.09
N GLY A 546 38.34 16.51 2.85
CA GLY A 546 38.67 17.51 1.84
C GLY A 546 38.15 18.93 2.14
N LEU A 547 37.16 19.09 3.03
CA LEU A 547 36.75 20.40 3.55
C LEU A 547 37.79 20.90 4.57
N ILE A 548 38.25 20.05 5.49
CA ILE A 548 39.27 20.39 6.49
C ILE A 548 40.55 20.84 5.79
N ASP A 549 41.01 20.09 4.79
CA ASP A 549 42.24 20.41 4.07
C ASP A 549 42.13 21.75 3.32
N ASN A 550 40.98 22.01 2.68
CA ASN A 550 40.70 23.29 2.03
C ASN A 550 40.70 24.47 3.02
N LEU A 551 40.09 24.29 4.19
CA LEU A 551 40.05 25.34 5.23
C LEU A 551 41.43 25.58 5.84
N LYS A 552 42.22 24.52 6.05
CA LYS A 552 43.61 24.62 6.51
C LYS A 552 44.49 25.37 5.50
N GLN A 553 44.32 25.12 4.20
CA GLN A 553 45.02 25.85 3.13
C GLN A 553 44.65 27.35 3.10
N GLN A 554 43.43 27.70 3.53
CA GLN A 554 42.99 29.09 3.71
C GLN A 554 43.44 29.70 5.05
N GLY A 555 44.25 29.01 5.85
CA GLY A 555 44.70 29.48 7.16
C GLY A 555 43.65 29.40 8.27
N LYS A 556 42.50 28.76 8.03
CA LYS A 556 41.40 28.63 9.00
C LYS A 556 41.57 27.34 9.82
N LYS A 557 41.35 27.43 11.14
CA LYS A 557 41.42 26.27 12.04
C LYS A 557 40.05 25.60 12.16
N VAL A 558 39.98 24.28 12.00
CA VAL A 558 38.72 23.52 12.08
C VAL A 558 38.62 22.80 13.42
N VAL A 559 37.44 22.83 14.05
CA VAL A 559 37.19 22.19 15.35
C VAL A 559 35.86 21.44 15.29
N PHE A 560 35.83 20.22 15.79
CA PHE A 560 34.59 19.46 16.00
C PHE A 560 34.10 19.68 17.43
N TRP A 561 32.88 20.21 17.59
CA TRP A 561 32.31 20.53 18.91
C TRP A 561 31.00 19.79 19.16
N ASN A 562 30.81 19.27 20.37
CA ASN A 562 29.55 18.67 20.83
C ASN A 562 29.08 17.43 20.03
N TRP A 563 30.00 16.52 19.73
CA TRP A 563 29.70 15.24 19.06
C TRP A 563 29.40 14.16 20.08
N GLU A 564 28.13 14.03 20.48
CA GLU A 564 27.73 13.07 21.53
C GLU A 564 27.56 11.63 21.01
N ASN A 565 27.36 11.43 19.70
CA ASN A 565 27.12 10.10 19.15
C ASN A 565 28.42 9.37 18.81
N TYR A 566 28.65 8.27 19.52
CA TYR A 566 29.83 7.41 19.38
C TYR A 566 30.02 6.83 17.98
N ASN A 567 28.95 6.53 17.23
CA ASN A 567 29.09 5.95 15.88
C ASN A 567 29.68 6.95 14.88
N ALA A 568 29.22 8.20 14.93
CA ALA A 568 29.74 9.26 14.07
C ALA A 568 31.18 9.63 14.46
N LEU A 569 31.43 9.78 15.76
CA LEU A 569 32.75 10.13 16.28
C LEU A 569 33.79 9.04 16.00
N SER A 570 33.47 7.78 16.29
CA SER A 570 34.39 6.66 16.07
C SER A 570 34.76 6.50 14.60
N LEU A 571 33.82 6.72 13.69
CA LEU A 571 34.10 6.67 12.26
C LEU A 571 35.05 7.81 11.82
N VAL A 572 34.90 9.02 12.36
CA VAL A 572 35.82 10.13 12.07
C VAL A 572 37.25 9.80 12.51
N VAL A 573 37.40 9.29 13.74
CA VAL A 573 38.71 8.93 14.32
C VAL A 573 39.32 7.72 13.60
N ARG A 574 38.52 6.71 13.25
CA ARG A 574 38.97 5.57 12.42
C ARG A 574 39.43 5.99 11.03
N TYR A 575 38.82 7.02 10.44
CA TYR A 575 39.20 7.50 9.11
C TYR A 575 40.57 8.18 9.13
N ASN A 576 40.85 9.01 10.15
CA ASN A 576 42.16 9.57 10.40
C ASN A 576 42.34 9.82 11.91
N SER A 577 43.34 9.16 12.51
CA SER A 577 43.68 9.27 13.92
C SER A 577 43.99 10.70 14.35
N ASP A 578 44.54 11.53 13.46
CA ASP A 578 44.92 12.91 13.74
C ASP A 578 43.69 13.80 14.01
N TYR A 579 42.51 13.40 13.52
CA TYR A 579 41.27 14.15 13.76
C TYR A 579 40.78 14.06 15.21
N LYS A 580 41.35 13.15 16.00
CA LYS A 580 41.10 13.03 17.45
C LYS A 580 41.35 14.34 18.19
N GLU A 581 42.39 15.07 17.82
CA GLU A 581 42.76 16.35 18.46
C GLU A 581 41.80 17.50 18.10
N LEU A 582 41.03 17.35 17.02
CA LEU A 582 40.07 18.35 16.57
C LEU A 582 38.77 18.34 17.41
N PHE A 583 38.53 17.30 18.20
CA PHE A 583 37.31 17.18 19.02
C PHE A 583 37.41 17.94 20.35
N LYS A 584 36.38 18.72 20.65
CA LYS A 584 36.21 19.45 21.91
C LYS A 584 34.81 19.22 22.49
N PHE A 585 34.72 19.03 23.81
CA PHE A 585 33.49 18.65 24.52
C PHE A 585 33.06 19.69 25.58
N SER A 586 33.50 20.93 25.44
CA SER A 586 33.12 22.03 26.33
C SER A 586 31.61 22.28 26.32
N ILE A 587 31.08 22.75 27.45
CA ILE A 587 29.63 22.88 27.68
C ILE A 587 29.09 24.15 27.00
N GLY A 588 29.89 25.22 26.95
CA GLY A 588 29.54 26.50 26.34
C GLY A 588 30.54 27.00 25.30
N ILE A 589 30.10 27.94 24.45
CA ILE A 589 30.95 28.53 23.40
C ILE A 589 32.10 29.38 23.98
N ASN A 590 31.89 30.02 25.13
CA ASN A 590 32.94 30.77 25.82
C ASN A 590 33.98 29.82 26.42
N GLU A 591 33.56 28.70 27.00
CA GLU A 591 34.47 27.64 27.48
C GLU A 591 35.23 26.99 26.32
N LEU A 592 34.56 26.75 25.19
CA LEU A 592 35.22 26.28 23.96
C LEU A 592 36.34 27.23 23.53
N PHE A 593 36.10 28.55 23.61
CA PHE A 593 37.12 29.54 23.26
C PHE A 593 38.32 29.50 24.22
N TYR A 594 38.06 29.38 25.53
CA TYR A 594 39.14 29.19 26.51
C TYR A 594 39.93 27.90 26.25
N ASP A 595 39.26 26.78 25.92
CA ASP A 595 39.92 25.52 25.57
C ASP A 595 40.77 25.62 24.30
N LEU A 596 40.35 26.44 23.32
CA LEU A 596 41.11 26.67 22.09
C LEU A 596 42.36 27.55 22.32
N ASN A 597 42.28 28.51 23.25
CA ASN A 597 43.41 29.36 23.61
C ASN A 597 44.35 28.73 24.65
N ALA A 598 43.87 27.82 25.51
CA ALA A 598 44.71 27.05 26.42
C ALA A 598 45.72 26.18 25.67
N THR A 599 45.34 25.64 24.51
CA THR A 599 46.29 24.95 23.62
C THR A 599 47.37 25.87 23.02
N LYS A 600 47.12 27.18 22.84
CA LYS A 600 48.16 28.14 22.40
C LYS A 600 49.23 28.39 23.46
N THR A 601 48.92 28.21 24.75
CA THR A 601 49.87 28.53 25.84
C THR A 601 50.85 27.39 26.14
N THR A 602 50.53 26.15 25.80
CA THR A 602 51.45 25.01 25.91
C THR A 602 52.54 25.00 24.83
N ASP A 603 52.25 25.46 23.61
CA ASP A 603 53.25 25.51 22.52
C ASP A 603 54.29 26.64 22.69
N VAL A 604 54.04 27.60 23.59
CA VAL A 604 54.99 28.70 23.88
C VAL A 604 55.98 28.33 25.00
N ILE A 605 55.76 27.24 25.73
CA ILE A 605 56.65 26.79 26.81
C ILE A 605 57.69 25.76 26.29
N ILE A 606 57.55 25.31 25.04
CA ILE A 606 58.51 24.43 24.38
C ILE A 606 59.04 25.14 23.11
N ASN A 607 59.85 26.17 23.32
CA ASN A 607 60.84 26.65 22.34
C ASN A 607 62.02 27.28 23.06
#